data_AF-A0A949REV3-F1
#
_entry.id   AF-A0A949REV3-F1
#
_cell.length_a   1.000
_cell.length_b   1.000
_cell.length_c   1.000
_cell.angle_alpha   90.00
_cell.angle_beta   90.00
_cell.angle_gamma   90.00
#
_symmetry.space_group_name_H-M   'P 1'
#
loop_
_entity.id
_entity.type
_entity.pdbx_description
1 polymer ?
#
loop_
_entity_poly.entity_id
_entity_poly.type
_entity_poly.pdbx_seq_one_letter_code
_entity_poly.pdbx_strand_id
1 'polypeptide(L)'
;MKHMSTRSFLFALVLFPLMAMGQKPASPTAREPDNTPTLNATTRAVLLVNRPAHFTEAEWLRMMEQPLNRSLYPLRIDQAMLDTLDARMLDRRFQYILTGGPWGP
;
A
#
# COMPACT_ATOMS: atom_id res chain seq x y z
N MET A 1 57.76 29.50 1.49
CA MET A 1 57.14 28.61 2.49
C MET A 1 55.64 28.86 2.45
N LYS A 2 54.87 27.79 2.21
CA LYS A 2 53.46 27.83 1.81
C LYS A 2 52.59 28.23 3.00
N HIS A 3 51.84 29.33 2.89
CA HIS A 3 50.85 29.78 3.87
C HIS A 3 49.76 28.71 4.01
N MET A 4 49.74 27.99 5.14
CA MET A 4 48.61 27.15 5.54
C MET A 4 47.54 28.05 6.17
N SER A 5 46.36 28.03 5.55
CA SER A 5 45.21 28.88 5.84
C SER A 5 44.58 28.58 7.20
N THR A 6 44.66 29.57 8.09
CA THR A 6 44.04 29.73 9.42
C THR A 6 42.50 29.77 9.35
N ARG A 7 41.88 28.80 8.69
CA ARG A 7 40.42 28.70 8.51
C ARG A 7 39.81 27.38 8.98
N SER A 8 40.62 26.45 9.47
CA SER A 8 40.14 25.12 9.91
C SER A 8 40.02 24.96 11.43
N PHE A 9 40.30 26.00 12.23
CA PHE A 9 40.29 25.92 13.69
C PHE A 9 39.10 26.61 14.38
N LEU A 10 38.13 27.10 13.60
CA LEU A 10 36.91 27.75 14.14
C LEU A 10 35.67 26.84 14.13
N PHE A 11 35.81 25.54 13.83
CA PHE A 11 34.70 24.59 13.80
C PHE A 11 34.51 23.78 15.09
N ALA A 12 35.36 23.95 16.10
CA ALA A 12 35.41 23.06 17.26
C ALA A 12 34.76 23.59 18.55
N LEU A 13 34.03 24.72 18.55
CA LEU A 13 33.65 25.38 19.82
C LEU A 13 32.31 26.12 19.83
N VAL A 14 31.27 25.62 19.14
CA VAL A 14 29.92 26.24 19.19
C VAL A 14 28.78 25.20 19.18
N LEU A 15 28.97 23.98 19.68
CA LEU A 15 27.92 22.96 19.56
C LEU A 15 27.71 22.06 20.78
N PHE A 16 27.92 22.58 22.00
CA PHE A 16 27.34 22.02 23.23
C PHE A 16 27.30 23.15 24.27
N PRO A 17 26.11 23.63 24.69
CA PRO A 17 25.34 22.88 25.69
C PRO A 17 23.81 23.17 25.65
N LEU A 18 22.98 22.20 25.28
CA LEU A 18 21.54 22.20 25.64
C LEU A 18 20.95 20.78 25.52
N MET A 19 21.64 19.81 26.11
CA MET A 19 21.14 18.44 26.27
C MET A 19 20.85 18.17 27.74
N ALA A 20 19.93 18.94 28.33
CA ALA A 20 19.43 18.68 29.67
C ALA A 20 18.13 19.44 29.95
N MET A 21 17.03 19.11 29.26
CA MET A 21 15.69 19.19 29.85
C MET A 21 14.65 18.62 28.89
N GLY A 22 13.94 17.58 29.35
CA GLY A 22 12.54 17.41 28.98
C GLY A 22 12.19 16.35 27.95
N GLN A 23 12.66 15.10 28.08
CA GLN A 23 11.87 13.98 27.56
C GLN A 23 10.98 13.43 28.68
N LYS A 24 9.83 14.11 28.84
CA LYS A 24 8.64 13.53 29.47
C LYS A 24 8.33 12.21 28.72
N PRO A 25 8.03 11.09 29.41
CA PRO A 25 7.63 9.87 28.72
C PRO A 25 6.35 10.18 27.94
N ALA A 26 6.46 10.14 26.61
CA ALA A 26 5.30 10.21 25.75
C ALA A 26 4.51 8.92 25.98
N SER A 27 3.39 9.04 26.68
CA SER A 27 2.32 8.05 26.70
C SER A 27 2.00 7.61 25.26
N PRO A 28 1.61 6.34 25.04
CA PRO A 28 1.40 5.80 23.71
C PRO A 28 0.37 6.66 22.99
N THR A 29 0.83 7.45 22.02
CA THR A 29 -0.04 8.24 21.18
C THR A 29 -0.87 7.23 20.39
N ALA A 30 -2.20 7.38 20.51
CA ALA A 30 -3.19 6.58 19.84
C ALA A 30 -2.75 6.22 18.42
N ARG A 31 -2.85 4.93 18.07
CA ARG A 31 -2.73 4.47 16.68
C ARG A 31 -3.57 5.42 15.83
N GLU A 32 -2.89 6.21 15.02
CA GLU A 32 -3.50 6.88 13.87
C GLU A 32 -4.30 5.81 13.12
N PRO A 33 -5.58 6.05 12.76
CA PRO A 33 -6.30 5.10 11.96
C PRO A 33 -5.46 4.85 10.71
N ASP A 34 -5.07 3.59 10.54
CA ASP A 34 -4.27 3.11 9.42
C ASP A 34 -4.96 3.58 8.14
N ASN A 35 -4.45 4.65 7.52
CA ASN A 35 -4.97 5.24 6.29
C ASN A 35 -4.64 4.35 5.09
N THR A 36 -4.42 3.04 5.29
CA THR A 36 -4.49 2.07 4.23
C THR A 36 -5.96 1.94 3.82
N PRO A 37 -6.35 2.33 2.59
CA PRO A 37 -7.73 2.20 2.16
C PRO A 37 -8.11 0.73 2.19
N THR A 38 -8.89 0.36 3.21
CA THR A 38 -9.40 -0.98 3.43
C THR A 38 -10.12 -1.44 2.18
N LEU A 39 -9.71 -2.59 1.64
CA LEU A 39 -10.33 -3.20 0.47
C LEU A 39 -11.83 -3.38 0.73
N ASN A 40 -12.69 -2.83 -0.14
CA ASN A 40 -14.13 -2.97 0.03
C ASN A 40 -14.58 -4.42 -0.15
N ALA A 41 -15.70 -4.78 0.49
CA ALA A 41 -16.19 -6.16 0.54
C ALA A 41 -16.46 -6.74 -0.86
N THR A 42 -17.02 -5.96 -1.77
CA THR A 42 -17.31 -6.38 -3.16
C THR A 42 -16.04 -6.78 -3.89
N THR A 43 -15.01 -5.94 -3.84
CA THR A 43 -13.72 -6.21 -4.49
C THR A 43 -13.02 -7.39 -3.84
N ARG A 44 -13.12 -7.53 -2.51
CA ARG A 44 -12.61 -8.71 -1.81
C ARG A 44 -13.27 -10.00 -2.31
N ALA A 45 -14.59 -10.02 -2.48
CA ALA A 45 -15.28 -11.19 -3.01
C ALA A 45 -14.77 -11.58 -4.41
N VAL A 46 -14.63 -10.60 -5.31
CA VAL A 46 -14.08 -10.82 -6.66
C VAL A 46 -12.65 -11.37 -6.62
N LEU A 47 -11.82 -10.82 -5.72
CA LEU A 47 -10.46 -11.33 -5.51
C LEU A 47 -10.46 -12.78 -5.06
N LEU A 48 -11.34 -13.17 -4.13
CA LEU A 48 -11.39 -14.54 -3.63
C LEU A 48 -11.86 -15.54 -4.71
N VAL A 49 -12.81 -15.15 -5.55
CA VAL A 49 -13.27 -15.96 -6.68
C VAL A 49 -12.15 -16.14 -7.72
N ASN A 50 -11.34 -15.11 -7.94
CA ASN A 50 -10.22 -15.15 -8.88
C ASN A 50 -8.92 -15.73 -8.31
N ARG A 51 -8.91 -16.18 -7.06
CA ARG A 51 -7.71 -16.72 -6.41
C ARG A 51 -7.23 -17.99 -7.14
N PRO A 52 -5.98 -18.03 -7.62
CA PRO A 52 -5.42 -19.25 -8.17
C PRO A 52 -5.34 -20.36 -7.11
N ALA A 53 -5.61 -21.60 -7.49
CA ALA A 53 -5.73 -22.73 -6.56
C ALA A 53 -4.49 -22.97 -5.68
N HIS A 54 -3.30 -22.61 -6.17
CA HIS A 54 -2.02 -22.82 -5.48
C HIS A 54 -1.67 -21.73 -4.45
N PHE A 55 -2.42 -20.63 -4.37
CA PHE A 55 -2.24 -19.62 -3.33
C PHE A 55 -3.24 -19.82 -2.20
N THR A 56 -2.84 -19.61 -0.95
CA THR A 56 -3.82 -19.41 0.13
C THR A 56 -4.57 -18.08 -0.04
N GLU A 57 -5.71 -17.91 0.63
CA GLU A 57 -6.43 -16.62 0.65
C GLU A 57 -5.51 -15.48 1.12
N ALA A 58 -4.80 -15.68 2.23
CA ALA A 58 -3.94 -14.64 2.80
C ALA A 58 -2.79 -14.25 1.87
N GLU A 59 -2.13 -15.23 1.23
CA GLU A 59 -1.04 -14.96 0.29
C GLU A 59 -1.53 -14.21 -0.94
N TRP A 60 -2.68 -14.62 -1.48
CA TRP A 60 -3.30 -13.97 -2.63
C TRP A 60 -3.66 -12.52 -2.32
N LEU A 61 -4.36 -12.27 -1.21
CA LEU A 61 -4.74 -10.92 -0.81
C LEU A 61 -3.51 -10.02 -0.59
N ARG A 62 -2.50 -10.54 0.12
CA ARG A 62 -1.22 -9.84 0.34
C ARG A 62 -0.50 -9.54 -0.98
N MET A 63 -0.51 -10.47 -1.94
CA MET A 63 0.09 -10.24 -3.25
C MET A 63 -0.62 -9.09 -3.99
N MET A 64 -1.96 -9.03 -3.89
CA MET A 64 -2.78 -8.04 -4.58
C MET A 64 -2.77 -6.65 -3.93
N GLU A 65 -2.14 -6.50 -2.76
CA GLU A 65 -1.82 -5.19 -2.18
C GLU A 65 -0.78 -4.44 -3.03
N GLN A 66 0.11 -5.15 -3.74
CA GLN A 66 1.11 -4.53 -4.61
C GLN A 66 0.46 -4.02 -5.92
N PRO A 67 0.59 -2.72 -6.27
CA PRO A 67 -0.04 -2.16 -7.46
C PRO A 67 0.34 -2.86 -8.77
N LEU A 68 1.58 -3.33 -8.88
CA LEU A 68 2.06 -4.06 -10.05
C LEU A 68 1.26 -5.35 -10.28
N ASN A 69 1.00 -6.11 -9.22
CA ASN A 69 0.29 -7.39 -9.31
C ASN A 69 -1.17 -7.21 -9.76
N ARG A 70 -1.81 -6.07 -9.42
CA ARG A 70 -3.17 -5.74 -9.89
C ARG A 70 -3.28 -5.59 -11.40
N SER A 71 -2.16 -5.27 -12.07
CA SER A 71 -2.08 -5.18 -13.53
C SER A 71 -1.65 -6.50 -14.17
N LEU A 72 -0.80 -7.28 -13.50
CA LEU A 72 -0.35 -8.59 -13.98
C LEU A 72 -1.45 -9.67 -13.87
N TYR A 73 -2.34 -9.52 -12.89
CA TYR A 73 -3.43 -10.46 -12.63
C TYR A 73 -4.78 -9.74 -12.69
N PRO A 74 -5.27 -9.43 -13.91
CA PRO A 74 -6.58 -8.84 -14.07
C PRO A 74 -7.67 -9.81 -13.57
N LEU A 75 -8.66 -9.27 -12.87
CA LEU A 75 -9.74 -10.03 -12.27
C LEU A 75 -10.82 -10.31 -13.32
N ARG A 76 -11.18 -11.57 -13.49
CA ARG A 76 -12.25 -11.99 -14.38
C ARG A 76 -13.58 -11.85 -13.66
N ILE A 77 -14.53 -11.24 -14.35
CA ILE A 77 -15.91 -11.12 -13.89
C ILE A 77 -16.80 -11.71 -15.00
N ASP A 78 -17.71 -12.60 -14.65
CA ASP A 78 -18.73 -13.11 -15.57
C ASP A 78 -20.09 -12.45 -15.31
N GLN A 79 -21.05 -12.73 -16.19
CA GLN A 79 -22.39 -12.14 -16.09
C GLN A 79 -23.11 -12.56 -14.80
N ALA A 80 -22.97 -13.82 -14.37
CA ALA A 80 -23.61 -14.30 -13.15
C ALA A 80 -23.08 -13.57 -11.90
N MET A 81 -21.80 -13.22 -11.89
CA MET A 81 -21.21 -12.41 -10.84
C MET A 81 -21.78 -10.99 -10.87
N LEU A 82 -21.88 -10.36 -12.05
CA LEU A 82 -22.50 -9.03 -12.22
C LEU A 82 -23.97 -8.99 -11.79
N ASP A 83 -24.70 -10.08 -11.95
CA ASP A 83 -26.10 -10.17 -11.53
C ASP A 83 -26.25 -10.16 -9.98
N THR A 84 -25.17 -10.43 -9.24
CA THR A 84 -25.16 -10.50 -7.77
C THR A 84 -24.35 -9.38 -7.11
N LEU A 85 -23.37 -8.78 -7.80
CA LEU A 85 -22.53 -7.72 -7.26
C LEU A 85 -23.00 -6.33 -7.69
N ASP A 86 -22.80 -5.35 -6.81
CA ASP A 86 -22.90 -3.94 -7.21
C ASP A 86 -21.59 -3.51 -7.88
N ALA A 87 -21.59 -3.43 -9.22
CA ALA A 87 -20.40 -3.07 -10.00
C ALA A 87 -19.86 -1.67 -9.67
N ARG A 88 -20.70 -0.77 -9.13
CA ARG A 88 -20.29 0.58 -8.72
C ARG A 88 -19.36 0.55 -7.51
N MET A 89 -19.40 -0.54 -6.74
CA MET A 89 -18.57 -0.76 -5.56
C MET A 89 -17.21 -1.40 -5.91
N LEU A 90 -16.96 -1.78 -7.16
CA LEU A 90 -15.66 -2.33 -7.57
C LEU A 90 -14.57 -1.26 -7.46
N ASP A 91 -13.47 -1.61 -6.80
CA ASP A 91 -12.33 -0.72 -6.61
C ASP A 91 -11.60 -0.52 -7.95
N ARG A 92 -11.51 0.75 -8.37
CA ARG A 92 -10.91 1.17 -9.65
C ARG A 92 -9.41 0.95 -9.75
N ARG A 93 -8.74 0.62 -8.64
CA ARG A 93 -7.31 0.28 -8.63
C ARG A 93 -7.02 -1.09 -9.26
N PHE A 94 -8.04 -1.89 -9.52
CA PHE A 94 -7.93 -3.21 -10.13
C PHE A 94 -8.40 -3.17 -11.58
N GLN A 95 -7.83 -4.06 -12.39
CA GLN A 95 -8.29 -4.29 -13.75
C GLN A 95 -9.31 -5.43 -13.75
N TYR A 96 -10.44 -5.20 -14.40
CA TYR A 96 -11.51 -6.19 -14.52
C TYR A 96 -11.74 -6.54 -15.99
N ILE A 97 -11.85 -7.83 -16.28
CA ILE A 97 -12.13 -8.36 -17.62
C ILE A 97 -13.47 -9.08 -17.56
N LEU A 98 -14.42 -8.63 -18.38
CA LEU A 98 -15.67 -9.33 -18.57
C LEU A 98 -15.43 -10.61 -19.39
N THR A 99 -15.70 -11.76 -18.80
CA THR A 99 -15.64 -13.06 -19.47
C THR A 99 -17.03 -13.54 -19.83
N GLY A 100 -17.24 -14.00 -21.06
CA GLY A 100 -18.53 -14.53 -21.52
C GLY A 100 -19.56 -13.49 -21.97
N GLY A 101 -19.13 -12.25 -22.27
CA GLY A 101 -19.98 -11.27 -22.94
C GLY A 101 -20.26 -11.64 -24.41
N PRO A 102 -21.27 -11.03 -25.07
CA PRO A 102 -21.70 -11.38 -26.44
C PRO A 102 -20.66 -11.14 -27.54
N TRP A 103 -19.45 -10.72 -27.19
CA TRP A 103 -18.38 -10.33 -28.12
C TRP A 103 -17.02 -10.99 -27.80
N GLY A 104 -16.98 -12.05 -26.98
CA GLY A 104 -15.79 -12.91 -26.85
C GLY A 104 -15.92 -14.17 -27.73
N PRO A 105 -14.81 -14.83 -28.15
CA PRO A 105 -14.89 -16.15 -28.78
C PRO A 105 -15.56 -17.18 -27.86
#